data_AF-A0A2V8SL43-F1
#
_entry.id   AF-A0A2V8SL43-F1
#
_cell.length_a   1.000
_cell.length_b   1.000
_cell.length_c   1.000
_cell.angle_alpha   90.00
_cell.angle_beta   90.00
_cell.angle_gamma   90.00
#
_symmetry.space_group_name_H-M   'P 1'
#
loop_
_entity.id
_entity.type
_entity.pdbx_description
1 polymer ?
#
loop_
_entity_poly.entity_id
_entity_poly.type
_entity_poly.pdbx_seq_one_letter_code
_entity_poly.pdbx_strand_id
1 'polypeptide(L)'
;MRKGFLFKFAFAAVLFGVACGVNSVTKAQLEAVKPGDVLVYRYQKEGKSWFYADKITKIEGDKIYFNPSQKEGTAGNDERLKAFDTSREVSMTKADLLKYETEQGDERKVIIWINP
;
A
#
# COMPACT_ATOMS: atom_id res chain seq x y z
N MET A 1 -2.93 -31.40 -57.33
CA MET A 1 -3.34 -32.13 -56.10
C MET A 1 -2.50 -31.56 -54.95
N ARG A 2 -3.04 -30.63 -54.14
CA ARG A 2 -3.65 -30.80 -52.80
C ARG A 2 -2.69 -31.30 -51.69
N LYS A 3 -2.57 -30.46 -50.64
CA LYS A 3 -2.26 -30.73 -49.20
C LYS A 3 -0.76 -30.80 -48.85
N GLY A 4 -0.23 -30.23 -47.77
CA GLY A 4 -0.75 -29.46 -46.63
C GLY A 4 0.47 -28.80 -45.93
N PHE A 5 0.36 -27.54 -45.46
CA PHE A 5 0.12 -27.17 -44.06
C PHE A 5 1.06 -27.85 -43.04
N LEU A 6 2.02 -27.11 -42.49
CA LEU A 6 2.30 -27.03 -41.04
C LEU A 6 3.40 -25.99 -40.73
N PHE A 7 2.93 -24.81 -40.34
CA PHE A 7 3.64 -23.81 -39.54
C PHE A 7 4.14 -24.43 -38.23
N LYS A 8 5.39 -24.16 -37.82
CA LYS A 8 5.79 -24.19 -36.41
C LYS A 8 6.70 -23.02 -36.07
N PHE A 9 6.08 -21.99 -35.48
CA PHE A 9 6.73 -21.04 -34.58
C PHE A 9 7.32 -21.79 -33.38
N ALA A 10 8.52 -21.43 -32.96
CA ALA A 10 9.01 -21.71 -31.61
C ALA A 10 9.37 -20.38 -30.95
N PHE A 11 8.34 -19.80 -30.34
CA PHE A 11 8.36 -18.62 -29.49
C PHE A 11 8.93 -19.05 -28.13
N ALA A 12 10.20 -18.76 -27.85
CA ALA A 12 10.82 -19.09 -26.57
C ALA A 12 10.58 -17.95 -25.56
N ALA A 13 9.43 -18.08 -24.90
CA ALA A 13 9.07 -17.62 -23.56
C ALA A 13 9.91 -16.50 -22.92
N VAL A 14 9.31 -15.31 -22.91
CA VAL A 14 9.47 -14.30 -21.87
C VAL A 14 9.22 -14.99 -20.52
N LEU A 15 10.25 -15.15 -19.69
CA LEU A 15 10.08 -15.46 -18.28
C LEU A 15 9.42 -14.24 -17.63
N PHE A 16 8.09 -14.27 -17.58
CA PHE A 16 7.29 -13.50 -16.65
C PHE A 16 7.72 -13.89 -15.24
N GLY A 17 8.68 -13.14 -14.69
CA GLY A 17 8.81 -13.01 -13.25
C GLY A 17 7.51 -12.43 -12.74
N VAL A 18 6.70 -13.28 -12.11
CA VAL A 18 5.44 -12.92 -11.48
C VAL A 18 5.72 -11.86 -10.43
N ALA A 19 5.58 -10.59 -10.80
CA ALA A 19 5.31 -9.53 -9.85
C ALA A 19 3.92 -9.82 -9.30
N CYS A 20 3.85 -10.65 -8.25
CA CYS A 20 2.66 -10.76 -7.41
C CYS A 20 2.40 -9.37 -6.86
N GLY A 21 1.50 -8.66 -7.55
CA GLY A 21 1.19 -7.25 -7.35
C GLY A 21 0.76 -7.00 -5.92
N VAL A 22 1.68 -6.42 -5.15
CA VAL A 22 1.29 -5.59 -4.03
C VAL A 22 0.76 -4.32 -4.68
N ASN A 23 -0.54 -4.06 -4.56
CA ASN A 23 -1.06 -2.71 -4.77
C ASN A 23 -0.34 -1.82 -3.75
N SER A 24 0.78 -1.21 -4.14
CA SER A 24 1.42 -0.15 -3.39
C SER A 24 1.11 1.16 -4.08
N VAL A 25 0.91 2.21 -3.28
CA VAL A 25 0.77 3.56 -3.84
C VAL A 25 2.15 4.05 -4.28
N THR A 26 2.17 4.84 -5.36
CA THR A 26 3.41 5.41 -5.90
C THR A 26 3.98 6.49 -4.98
N LYS A 27 5.29 6.76 -5.08
CA LYS A 27 5.92 7.93 -4.44
C LYS A 27 5.13 9.22 -4.63
N ALA A 28 4.72 9.51 -5.85
CA ALA A 28 3.98 10.73 -6.18
C ALA A 28 2.63 10.81 -5.44
N GLN A 29 1.96 9.68 -5.23
CA GLN A 29 0.73 9.64 -4.44
C GLN A 29 1.00 9.87 -2.94
N LEU A 30 2.12 9.34 -2.41
CA LEU A 30 2.53 9.61 -1.02
C LEU A 30 2.96 11.07 -0.82
N GLU A 31 3.59 11.69 -1.81
CA GLU A 31 3.96 13.11 -1.77
C GLU A 31 2.73 14.03 -1.87
N ALA A 32 1.67 13.57 -2.56
CA ALA A 32 0.44 14.32 -2.79
C ALA A 32 -0.63 14.18 -1.68
N VAL A 33 -0.31 13.50 -0.58
CA VAL A 33 -1.26 13.34 0.54
C VAL A 33 -1.65 14.69 1.14
N LYS A 34 -2.91 14.79 1.58
CA LYS A 34 -3.50 16.01 2.12
C LYS A 34 -4.34 15.74 3.37
N PRO A 35 -4.64 16.78 4.18
CA PRO A 35 -5.56 16.65 5.30
C PRO A 35 -6.91 16.07 4.84
N GLY A 36 -7.44 15.12 5.60
CA GLY A 36 -8.65 14.37 5.26
C GLY A 36 -8.38 12.99 4.65
N ASP A 37 -7.24 12.81 3.97
CA ASP A 37 -6.89 11.52 3.38
C ASP A 37 -6.74 10.43 4.45
N VAL A 38 -7.13 9.21 4.11
CA VAL A 38 -6.94 8.02 4.92
C VAL A 38 -5.89 7.12 4.28
N LEU A 39 -4.77 6.95 4.97
CA LEU A 39 -3.67 6.07 4.58
C LEU A 39 -3.97 4.66 5.06
N VAL A 40 -4.18 3.71 4.15
CA VAL A 40 -4.34 2.30 4.50
C VAL A 40 -3.03 1.59 4.26
N TYR A 41 -2.50 0.93 5.29
CA TYR A 41 -1.27 0.16 5.17
C TYR A 41 -1.45 -1.29 5.60
N ARG A 42 -0.70 -2.14 4.90
CA ARG A 42 -0.50 -3.53 5.28
C ARG A 42 0.76 -3.63 6.11
N TYR A 43 0.64 -4.24 7.27
CA TYR A 43 1.73 -4.65 8.13
C TYR A 43 1.89 -6.17 8.05
N GLN A 44 3.08 -6.67 7.78
CA GLN A 44 3.36 -8.11 7.71
C GLN A 44 4.51 -8.46 8.63
N LYS A 45 4.34 -9.52 9.42
CA LYS A 45 5.32 -10.05 10.36
C LYS A 45 5.06 -11.52 10.58
N GLU A 46 6.11 -12.36 10.55
CA GLU A 46 6.00 -13.81 10.81
C GLU A 46 4.95 -14.52 9.92
N GLY A 47 4.83 -14.11 8.65
CA GLY A 47 3.86 -14.68 7.70
C GLY A 47 2.40 -14.28 7.94
N LYS A 48 2.12 -13.47 8.97
CA LYS A 48 0.80 -12.87 9.22
C LYS A 48 0.74 -11.48 8.60
N SER A 49 -0.48 -11.07 8.22
CA SER A 49 -0.76 -9.75 7.66
C SER A 49 -1.89 -9.08 8.43
N TRP A 50 -1.67 -7.82 8.77
CA TRP A 50 -2.64 -6.93 9.39
C TRP A 50 -2.80 -5.69 8.53
N PHE A 51 -3.97 -5.07 8.64
CA PHE A 51 -4.30 -3.83 7.96
C PHE A 51 -4.66 -2.79 9.01
N TYR A 52 -4.18 -1.59 8.78
CA TYR A 52 -4.42 -0.43 9.63
C TYR A 52 -4.75 0.75 8.74
N ALA A 53 -5.40 1.76 9.32
CA ALA A 53 -5.71 2.99 8.62
C ALA A 53 -5.41 4.21 9.49
N ASP A 54 -4.76 5.22 8.92
CA ASP A 54 -4.45 6.47 9.60
C ASP A 54 -5.14 7.62 8.85
N LYS A 55 -5.90 8.46 9.55
CA LYS A 55 -6.53 9.65 8.96
C LYS A 55 -5.64 10.86 9.16
N ILE A 56 -5.21 11.50 8.08
CA ILE A 56 -4.42 12.73 8.15
C ILE A 56 -5.30 13.87 8.66
N THR A 57 -4.88 14.51 9.75
CA THR A 57 -5.58 15.65 10.36
C THR A 57 -5.06 16.97 9.85
N LYS A 58 -3.73 17.11 9.69
CA LYS A 58 -3.08 18.32 9.18
C LYS A 58 -1.65 18.02 8.68
N ILE A 59 -1.13 18.94 7.87
CA ILE A 59 0.26 18.91 7.39
C ILE A 59 0.90 20.26 7.69
N GLU A 60 2.04 20.27 8.37
CA GLU A 60 2.79 21.46 8.74
C GLU A 60 4.24 21.31 8.27
N GLY A 61 4.58 21.98 7.16
CA GLY A 61 5.89 21.82 6.51
C GLY A 61 6.16 20.38 6.11
N ASP A 62 7.11 19.74 6.81
CA ASP A 62 7.55 18.38 6.57
C ASP A 62 6.87 17.36 7.48
N LYS A 63 6.01 17.79 8.41
CA LYS A 63 5.30 16.91 9.35
C LYS A 63 3.88 16.64 8.88
N ILE A 64 3.49 15.38 8.98
CA ILE A 64 2.13 14.88 8.74
C ILE A 64 1.58 14.44 10.08
N TYR A 65 0.44 15.00 10.47
CA TYR A 65 -0.29 14.64 11.69
C TYR A 65 -1.48 13.78 11.33
N PHE A 66 -1.75 12.76 12.14
CA PHE A 66 -2.82 11.79 11.86
C PHE A 66 -3.41 11.19 13.13
N ASN A 67 -4.67 10.78 13.04
CA ASN A 67 -5.32 9.93 14.02
C ASN A 67 -5.22 8.47 13.56
N PRO A 68 -4.67 7.56 14.38
CA PRO A 68 -4.59 6.15 14.03
C PRO A 68 -5.95 5.46 14.14
N SER A 69 -6.15 4.36 13.42
CA SER A 69 -7.33 3.51 13.57
C SER A 69 -7.39 2.91 14.97
N GLN A 70 -8.60 2.84 15.54
CA GLN A 70 -8.85 2.19 16.84
C GLN A 70 -8.73 0.67 16.79
N LYS A 71 -8.79 0.08 15.59
CA LYS A 71 -8.83 -1.37 15.38
C LYS A 71 -7.90 -1.77 14.25
N GLU A 72 -7.29 -2.94 14.40
CA GLU A 72 -6.61 -3.64 13.32
C GLU A 72 -7.60 -4.53 12.55
N GLY A 73 -7.40 -4.65 11.24
CA GLY A 73 -8.16 -5.51 10.36
C GLY A 73 -7.28 -6.65 9.84
N THR A 74 -7.87 -7.81 9.57
CA THR A 74 -7.19 -8.93 8.90
C THR A 74 -7.55 -9.04 7.42
N ALA A 75 -8.46 -8.18 6.93
CA ALA A 75 -8.86 -8.06 5.53
C ALA A 75 -8.68 -6.61 5.05
N GLY A 76 -8.06 -6.42 3.88
CA GLY A 76 -7.60 -5.11 3.38
C GLY A 76 -8.67 -4.09 3.03
N ASN A 77 -9.95 -4.48 3.03
CA ASN A 77 -11.09 -3.62 2.68
C ASN A 77 -12.11 -3.51 3.82
N ASP A 78 -11.71 -3.75 5.07
CA ASP A 78 -12.65 -3.70 6.18
C ASP A 78 -13.10 -2.24 6.44
N GLU A 79 -14.38 -1.95 6.17
CA GLU A 79 -14.98 -0.64 6.42
C GLU A 79 -14.86 -0.19 7.88
N ARG A 80 -14.64 -1.13 8.82
CA ARG A 80 -14.40 -0.86 10.24
C ARG A 80 -13.07 -0.16 10.51
N LEU A 81 -12.12 -0.16 9.59
CA LEU A 81 -10.84 0.56 9.72
C LEU A 81 -11.02 2.09 9.74
N LYS A 82 -12.21 2.61 9.43
CA LYS A 82 -12.52 4.05 9.43
C LYS A 82 -12.84 4.64 10.82
N ALA A 83 -12.83 3.84 11.88
CA ALA A 83 -12.95 4.35 13.25
C ALA A 83 -11.58 4.81 13.75
N PHE A 84 -11.35 6.12 13.80
CA PHE A 84 -10.08 6.72 14.21
C PHE A 84 -10.11 7.14 15.68
N ASP A 85 -8.98 6.98 16.37
CA ASP A 85 -8.79 7.46 17.72
C ASP A 85 -8.51 8.96 17.72
N THR A 86 -9.56 9.77 17.88
CA THR A 86 -9.45 11.23 17.91
C THR A 86 -8.87 11.76 19.22
N SER A 87 -8.67 10.90 20.24
CA SER A 87 -8.00 11.28 21.49
C SER A 87 -6.48 11.30 21.33
N ARG A 88 -5.96 10.70 20.25
CA ARG A 88 -4.53 10.58 19.96
C ARG A 88 -4.22 11.18 18.59
N GLU A 89 -3.41 12.23 18.57
CA GLU A 89 -2.80 12.75 17.35
C GLU A 89 -1.32 12.39 17.37
N VAL A 90 -0.87 11.67 16.33
CA VAL A 90 0.52 11.26 16.15
C VAL A 90 1.08 12.01 14.95
N SER A 91 2.40 12.10 14.84
CA SER A 91 3.04 12.71 13.67
C SER A 91 4.18 11.87 13.13
N MET A 92 4.42 12.02 11.82
CA MET A 92 5.60 11.49 11.13
C MET A 92 6.14 12.53 10.15
N THR A 93 7.40 12.39 9.73
CA THR A 93 7.93 13.24 8.66
C THR A 93 7.47 12.73 7.29
N LYS A 94 7.41 13.60 6.28
CA LYS A 94 7.21 13.20 4.87
C LYS A 94 8.24 12.16 4.44
N ALA A 95 9.51 12.34 4.85
CA ALA A 95 10.56 11.38 4.57
C ALA A 95 10.28 9.99 5.17
N ASP A 96 9.70 9.92 6.37
CA ASP A 96 9.30 8.66 6.97
C ASP A 96 8.12 8.01 6.24
N LEU A 97 7.12 8.81 5.80
CA LEU A 97 6.01 8.30 5.00
C LEU A 97 6.50 7.65 3.70
N LEU A 98 7.48 8.25 3.03
CA LEU A 98 8.04 7.73 1.78
C LEU A 98 8.74 6.38 1.94
N LYS A 99 9.20 6.03 3.16
CA LYS A 99 9.77 4.70 3.44
C LYS A 99 8.73 3.59 3.25
N TYR A 100 7.44 3.92 3.35
CA TYR A 100 6.34 2.96 3.19
C TYR A 100 5.90 2.75 1.74
N GLU A 101 6.58 3.35 0.75
CA GLU A 101 6.38 3.06 -0.67
C GLU A 101 6.76 1.60 -1.01
N THR A 102 7.76 1.05 -0.31
CA THR A 102 8.37 -0.23 -0.65
C THR A 102 8.39 -1.19 0.54
N GLU A 103 8.30 -2.50 0.27
CA GLU A 103 8.53 -3.54 1.27
C GLU A 103 10.00 -3.52 1.70
N GLN A 104 10.28 -3.38 3.01
CA GLN A 104 11.63 -3.49 3.55
C GLN A 104 11.65 -4.43 4.76
N GLY A 105 12.57 -5.40 4.77
CA GLY A 105 12.86 -6.28 5.90
C GLY A 105 11.87 -7.45 6.12
N ASP A 106 12.07 -8.15 7.25
CA ASP A 106 11.21 -9.25 7.73
C ASP A 106 9.90 -8.75 8.37
N GLU A 107 9.91 -7.50 8.81
CA GLU A 107 8.76 -6.74 9.29
C GLU A 107 8.44 -5.67 8.25
N ARG A 108 7.33 -5.84 7.51
CA ARG A 108 7.02 -5.02 6.33
C ARG A 108 5.81 -4.13 6.59
N LYS A 109 5.97 -2.82 6.49
CA LYS A 109 4.86 -1.84 6.47
C LYS A 109 4.82 -1.15 5.12
N VAL A 110 3.69 -1.25 4.40
CA VAL A 110 3.50 -0.64 3.07
C VAL A 110 2.15 0.05 2.98
N ILE A 111 2.12 1.28 2.47
CA ILE A 111 0.84 1.95 2.13
C ILE A 111 0.30 1.31 0.86
N ILE A 112 -0.89 0.73 0.95
CA ILE A 112 -1.52 -0.01 -0.15
C ILE A 112 -2.67 0.77 -0.80
N TRP A 113 -3.18 1.79 -0.10
CA TRP A 113 -4.27 2.62 -0.58
C TRP A 113 -4.28 3.98 0.12
N ILE A 114 -4.67 5.02 -0.61
CA ILE A 114 -4.99 6.34 -0.06
C ILE A 114 -6.43 6.63 -0.43
N ASN A 115 -7.30 6.75 0.57
CA ASN A 115 -8.69 7.13 0.35
C ASN A 115 -8.84 8.64 0.60
N PRO A 116 -9.14 9.44 -0.44
CA PRO A 116 -9.28 10.89 -0.31
C PRO A 116 -10.53 11.32 0.48
#